data_AF-A0A354GUN5-F1
#
_entry.id   AF-A0A354GUN5-F1
#
_cell.length_a   1.000
_cell.length_b   1.000
_cell.length_c   1.000
_cell.angle_alpha   90.00
_cell.angle_beta   90.00
_cell.angle_gamma   90.00
#
_symmetry.space_group_name_H-M   'P 1'
#
loop_
_entity.id
_entity.type
_entity.pdbx_description
1 polymer ?
#
loop_
_entity_poly.entity_id
_entity_poly.type
_entity_poly.pdbx_seq_one_letter_code
_entity_poly.pdbx_strand_id
1 'polypeptide(L)'
;MKPPGVLLVQLGTPDAPTAAALRPYLRQFLSDPRVIDLPYLKWQFILNTFILPFRPARSAAKYRNIWDAQTGSPLLHYTRRQTEELQRLLPDATVAFGMQVGNPSLASVVHAMIEKGVERLIVLPMYPQ
;
A
#
# COMPACT_ATOMS: atom_id res chain seq x y z
N MET A 1 -18.14 8.30 -24.24
CA MET A 1 -17.97 7.68 -22.89
C MET A 1 -16.98 8.53 -22.12
N LYS A 2 -17.20 8.79 -20.82
CA LYS A 2 -16.19 9.45 -20.00
C LYS A 2 -14.91 8.58 -19.94
N PRO A 3 -13.71 9.19 -19.91
CA PRO A 3 -12.48 8.43 -19.79
C PRO A 3 -12.48 7.60 -18.50
N PRO A 4 -11.92 6.38 -18.50
CA PRO A 4 -11.87 5.57 -17.30
C PRO A 4 -10.83 6.10 -16.31
N GLY A 5 -11.03 5.79 -15.04
CA GLY A 5 -9.96 5.80 -14.06
C GLY A 5 -9.21 4.47 -14.08
N VAL A 6 -7.89 4.52 -13.95
CA VAL A 6 -7.03 3.33 -13.83
C VAL A 6 -6.35 3.36 -12.47
N LEU A 7 -6.64 2.37 -11.62
CA LEU A 7 -6.09 2.25 -10.28
C LEU A 7 -5.10 1.08 -10.23
N LEU A 8 -3.80 1.38 -10.13
CA LEU A 8 -2.78 0.39 -9.85
C LEU A 8 -2.86 -0.04 -8.38
N VAL A 9 -2.93 -1.35 -8.13
CA VAL A 9 -3.06 -1.90 -6.78
C VAL A 9 -1.87 -2.78 -6.43
N GLN A 10 -1.24 -2.49 -5.30
CA GLN A 10 -0.10 -3.24 -4.77
C GLN A 10 -0.17 -3.30 -3.23
N LEU A 11 0.68 -4.12 -2.62
CA LEU A 11 0.63 -4.43 -1.18
C LEU A 11 0.81 -3.16 -0.34
N GLY A 12 1.94 -2.52 -0.53
CA GLY A 12 2.34 -1.28 0.12
C GLY A 12 3.66 -1.39 0.87
N THR A 13 4.02 -0.28 1.48
CA THR A 13 5.25 -0.11 2.25
C THR A 13 4.96 0.81 3.43
N PRO A 14 5.67 0.68 4.56
CA PRO A 14 5.62 1.68 5.61
C PRO A 14 6.08 3.05 5.10
N ASP A 15 5.60 4.11 5.76
CA ASP A 15 5.95 5.50 5.40
C ASP A 15 7.43 5.83 5.67
N ALA A 16 8.07 5.12 6.59
CA ALA A 16 9.48 5.29 6.93
C ALA A 16 10.11 3.98 7.41
N PRO A 17 11.45 3.81 7.34
CA PRO A 17 12.14 2.61 7.78
C PRO A 17 12.42 2.67 9.29
N THR A 18 11.43 3.09 10.08
CA THR A 18 11.49 3.27 11.54
C THR A 18 10.49 2.37 12.24
N ALA A 19 10.79 1.97 13.49
CA ALA A 19 9.87 1.13 14.26
C ALA A 19 8.49 1.79 14.43
N ALA A 20 8.46 3.12 14.54
CA ALA A 20 7.24 3.91 14.69
C ALA A 20 6.33 3.81 13.45
N ALA A 21 6.89 3.90 12.23
CA ALA A 21 6.13 3.74 10.99
C ALA A 21 5.79 2.28 10.67
N LEU A 22 6.66 1.33 11.07
CA LEU A 22 6.40 -0.10 10.87
C LEU A 22 5.30 -0.64 11.77
N ARG A 23 5.10 -0.10 12.97
CA ARG A 23 4.07 -0.58 13.90
C ARG A 23 2.65 -0.48 13.33
N PRO A 24 2.16 0.67 12.82
CA PRO A 24 0.83 0.75 12.21
C PRO A 24 0.74 -0.06 10.91
N TYR A 25 1.80 -0.08 10.08
CA TYR A 25 1.87 -0.90 8.87
C TYR A 25 1.70 -2.40 9.18
N LEU A 26 2.48 -2.94 10.13
CA LEU A 26 2.40 -4.33 10.54
C LEU A 26 1.07 -4.65 11.20
N ARG A 27 0.50 -3.72 11.97
CA ARG A 27 -0.84 -3.91 12.55
C ARG A 27 -1.88 -4.06 11.44
N GLN A 28 -1.89 -3.17 10.45
CA GLN A 28 -2.84 -3.26 9.34
C GLN A 28 -2.66 -4.55 8.55
N PHE A 29 -1.43 -4.90 8.18
CA PHE A 29 -1.14 -6.10 7.39
C PHE A 29 -1.50 -7.39 8.14
N LEU A 30 -1.07 -7.51 9.39
CA LEU A 30 -1.26 -8.74 10.17
C LEU A 30 -2.64 -8.84 10.79
N SER A 31 -3.44 -7.77 10.87
CA SER A 31 -4.83 -7.87 11.30
C SER A 31 -5.77 -8.40 10.21
N ASP A 32 -5.31 -8.52 8.97
CA ASP A 32 -6.13 -8.99 7.86
C ASP A 32 -6.38 -10.51 7.99
N PRO A 33 -7.66 -10.95 8.11
CA PRO A 33 -7.99 -12.37 8.20
C PRO A 33 -7.66 -13.17 6.93
N ARG A 34 -7.39 -12.50 5.80
CA ARG A 34 -6.93 -13.15 4.55
C ARG A 34 -5.44 -13.46 4.57
N VAL A 35 -4.70 -12.89 5.52
CA VAL A 35 -3.25 -13.10 5.69
C VAL A 35 -2.99 -14.13 6.80
N ILE A 36 -3.89 -14.24 7.78
CA ILE A 36 -3.70 -15.05 8.97
C ILE A 36 -4.89 -15.98 9.22
N ASP A 37 -4.63 -17.30 9.18
CA ASP A 37 -5.65 -18.35 9.30
C ASP A 37 -5.98 -18.77 10.75
N LEU A 38 -5.72 -17.91 11.74
CA LEU A 38 -6.00 -18.19 13.15
C LEU A 38 -7.30 -17.52 13.63
N PRO A 39 -8.00 -18.07 14.64
CA PRO A 39 -9.19 -17.43 15.19
C PRO A 39 -8.92 -15.98 15.62
N TYR A 40 -9.76 -15.05 15.15
CA TYR A 40 -9.53 -13.61 15.24
C TYR A 40 -9.09 -13.14 16.63
N LEU A 41 -9.82 -13.53 17.69
CA LEU A 41 -9.51 -13.10 19.06
C LEU A 41 -8.15 -13.60 19.56
N LYS A 42 -7.83 -14.88 19.28
CA LYS A 42 -6.54 -15.48 19.67
C LYS A 42 -5.40 -14.77 18.95
N TRP A 43 -5.58 -14.49 17.66
CA TRP A 43 -4.57 -13.80 16.88
C TRP A 43 -4.41 -12.34 17.28
N GLN A 44 -5.49 -11.60 17.51
CA GLN A 44 -5.41 -10.21 17.96
C GLN A 44 -4.72 -10.10 19.32
N PHE A 45 -4.91 -11.07 20.22
CA PHE A 45 -4.10 -11.14 21.44
C PHE A 45 -2.62 -11.27 21.10
N ILE A 46 -2.21 -12.28 20.33
CA ILE A 46 -0.81 -12.51 19.96
C ILE A 46 -0.17 -11.31 19.24
N LEU A 47 -0.92 -10.72 18.31
CA LEU A 47 -0.49 -9.57 17.52
C LEU A 47 -0.16 -8.39 18.43
N ASN A 48 -1.08 -8.04 19.33
CA ASN A 48 -0.94 -6.85 20.16
C ASN A 48 0.02 -7.05 21.35
N THR A 49 0.17 -8.27 21.88
CA THR A 49 1.03 -8.54 23.06
C THR A 49 2.45 -8.97 22.72
N PHE A 50 2.67 -9.68 21.62
CA PHE A 50 4.00 -10.19 21.27
C PHE A 50 4.53 -9.58 19.97
N ILE A 51 3.72 -9.52 18.91
CA ILE A 51 4.26 -9.14 17.60
C ILE A 51 4.53 -7.63 17.52
N LEU A 52 3.53 -6.79 17.80
CA LEU A 52 3.66 -5.34 17.68
C LEU A 52 4.67 -4.70 18.66
N PRO A 53 4.92 -5.24 19.86
CA PRO A 53 5.99 -4.73 20.72
C PRO A 53 7.41 -5.03 20.21
N PHE A 54 7.67 -6.22 19.65
CA PHE A 54 9.04 -6.66 19.34
C PHE A 54 9.41 -6.63 17.85
N ARG A 55 8.47 -6.96 16.95
CA ARG A 55 8.74 -7.12 15.52
C ARG A 55 9.06 -5.81 14.78
N PRO A 56 8.44 -4.65 15.06
CA PRO A 56 8.68 -3.44 14.27
C PRO A 56 10.14 -3.00 14.21
N ALA A 57 10.88 -3.08 15.31
CA ALA A 57 12.30 -2.72 15.34
C ALA A 57 13.16 -3.62 14.42
N ARG A 58 12.89 -4.93 14.44
CA ARG A 58 13.56 -5.91 13.57
C ARG A 58 13.20 -5.70 12.11
N SER A 59 11.93 -5.45 11.80
CA SER A 59 11.49 -5.13 10.43
C SER A 59 12.11 -3.82 9.94
N ALA A 60 12.15 -2.78 10.78
CA ALA A 60 12.73 -1.50 10.42
C ALA A 60 14.21 -1.63 10.02
N ALA A 61 15.00 -2.48 10.70
CA ALA A 61 16.38 -2.77 10.30
C ALA A 61 16.48 -3.35 8.88
N LYS A 62 15.57 -4.26 8.51
CA LYS A 62 15.52 -4.83 7.15
C LYS A 62 15.12 -3.78 6.12
N TYR A 63 14.12 -2.96 6.42
CA TYR A 63 13.70 -1.87 5.52
C TYR A 63 14.84 -0.87 5.30
N ARG A 64 15.60 -0.50 6.34
CA ARG A 64 16.76 0.41 6.21
C ARG A 64 17.80 -0.08 5.21
N ASN A 65 18.01 -1.39 5.09
CA ASN A 65 19.01 -1.93 4.15
C ASN A 65 18.66 -1.71 2.68
N ILE A 66 17.38 -1.50 2.37
CA ILE A 66 16.89 -1.28 1.00
C ILE A 66 16.28 0.12 0.84
N TRP A 67 16.34 0.96 1.87
CA TRP A 67 15.74 2.27 1.87
C TRP A 67 16.68 3.28 1.26
N ASP A 68 16.24 3.97 0.23
CA ASP A 68 16.99 5.07 -0.34
C ASP A 68 16.58 6.40 0.31
N ALA A 69 17.55 7.27 0.59
CA ALA A 69 17.31 8.52 1.30
C ALA A 69 16.47 9.52 0.48
N GLN A 70 16.53 9.44 -0.86
CA GLN A 70 15.83 10.38 -1.75
C GLN A 70 14.50 9.81 -2.23
N THR A 71 14.49 8.55 -2.63
CA THR A 71 13.36 7.89 -3.29
C THR A 71 12.51 7.04 -2.33
N GLY A 72 13.04 6.71 -1.16
CA GLY A 72 12.36 5.93 -0.14
C GLY A 72 12.35 4.43 -0.42
N SER A 73 11.19 3.82 -0.25
CA SER A 73 10.97 2.40 -0.57
C SER A 73 11.07 2.17 -2.09
N PRO A 74 11.87 1.21 -2.58
CA PRO A 74 11.97 0.89 -4.00
C PRO A 74 10.61 0.58 -4.64
N LEU A 75 9.74 -0.13 -3.91
CA LEU A 75 8.39 -0.45 -4.35
C LEU A 75 7.59 0.82 -4.66
N LEU A 76 7.60 1.79 -3.74
CA LEU A 76 6.88 3.05 -3.91
C LEU A 76 7.50 3.91 -5.00
N HIS A 77 8.83 3.95 -5.08
CA HIS A 77 9.55 4.67 -6.13
C HIS A 77 9.12 4.19 -7.52
N TYR A 78 9.19 2.88 -7.78
CA TYR A 78 8.82 2.33 -9.08
C TYR A 78 7.32 2.41 -9.34
N THR A 79 6.46 2.23 -8.32
CA THR A 79 5.01 2.40 -8.47
C THR A 79 4.64 3.81 -8.93
N ARG A 80 5.27 4.85 -8.34
CA ARG A 80 5.06 6.25 -8.76
C ARG A 80 5.46 6.45 -10.21
N ARG A 81 6.65 6.00 -10.59
CA ARG A 81 7.13 6.12 -11.98
C ARG A 81 6.22 5.38 -12.96
N GLN A 82 5.79 4.16 -12.65
CA GLN A 82 4.86 3.41 -13.50
C GLN A 82 3.51 4.13 -13.64
N THR A 83 3.02 4.73 -12.56
CA THR A 83 1.78 5.52 -12.58
C THR A 83 1.93 6.76 -13.47
N GLU A 84 3.05 7.48 -13.34
CA GLU A 84 3.36 8.67 -14.16
C GLU A 84 3.51 8.33 -15.65
N GLU A 85 4.25 7.28 -15.99
CA GLU A 85 4.41 6.86 -17.39
C GLU A 85 3.09 6.35 -17.97
N LEU A 86 2.29 5.61 -17.20
CA LEU A 86 0.97 5.17 -17.66
C LEU A 86 0.01 6.34 -17.87
N GLN A 87 0.06 7.37 -17.01
CA GLN A 87 -0.71 8.60 -17.21
C GLN A 87 -0.31 9.33 -18.50
N ARG A 88 0.99 9.34 -18.86
CA ARG A 88 1.45 9.92 -20.13
C ARG A 88 0.95 9.15 -21.35
N LEU A 89 0.88 7.82 -21.25
CA LEU A 89 0.36 6.97 -22.32
C LEU A 89 -1.18 7.05 -22.46
N LEU A 90 -1.88 7.41 -21.38
CA LEU A 90 -3.33 7.51 -21.32
C LEU A 90 -3.76 8.91 -20.86
N PRO A 91 -3.53 9.97 -21.66
CA PRO A 91 -3.72 11.36 -21.23
C PRO A 91 -5.16 11.70 -20.84
N ASP A 92 -6.14 11.01 -21.44
CA ASP A 92 -7.56 11.23 -21.12
C ASP A 92 -7.99 10.52 -19.83
N ALA A 93 -7.29 9.46 -19.41
CA ALA A 93 -7.64 8.68 -18.23
C ALA A 93 -7.16 9.35 -16.93
N THR A 94 -7.79 9.03 -15.81
CA THR A 94 -7.27 9.36 -14.47
C THR A 94 -6.50 8.18 -13.92
N VAL A 95 -5.17 8.23 -13.91
CA VAL A 95 -4.32 7.16 -13.42
C VAL A 95 -3.85 7.44 -11.99
N ALA A 96 -4.01 6.48 -11.09
CA ALA A 96 -3.58 6.56 -9.71
C ALA A 96 -3.09 5.20 -9.21
N PHE A 97 -2.38 5.17 -8.09
CA PHE A 97 -2.04 3.93 -7.39
C PHE A 97 -2.59 3.97 -5.96
N GLY A 98 -2.87 2.80 -5.40
CA GLY A 98 -3.25 2.65 -4.01
C GLY A 98 -2.63 1.41 -3.38
N MET A 99 -2.40 1.50 -2.07
CA MET A 99 -1.83 0.43 -1.27
C MET A 99 -2.91 -0.32 -0.51
N GLN A 100 -2.81 -1.64 -0.49
CA GLN A 100 -3.64 -2.49 0.39
C GLN A 100 -3.30 -2.24 1.86
N VAL A 101 -2.03 -1.95 2.16
CA VAL A 101 -1.47 -1.67 3.47
C VAL A 101 -0.57 -0.43 3.39
N GLY A 102 -0.82 0.57 4.24
CA GLY A 102 -0.08 1.84 4.21
C GLY A 102 -0.75 2.90 3.34
N ASN A 103 0.04 3.87 2.90
CA ASN A 103 -0.45 5.13 2.34
C ASN A 103 0.12 5.41 0.93
N PRO A 104 -0.71 5.82 -0.05
CA PRO A 104 -2.13 6.13 0.08
C PRO A 104 -3.00 4.86 0.07
N SER A 105 -4.00 4.81 0.94
CA SER A 105 -4.93 3.67 1.02
C SER A 105 -5.80 3.57 -0.22
N LEU A 106 -6.24 2.36 -0.57
CA LEU A 106 -7.20 2.16 -1.66
C LEU A 106 -8.47 3.02 -1.48
N ALA A 107 -9.01 3.07 -0.26
CA ALA A 107 -10.22 3.84 0.03
C ALA A 107 -10.03 5.34 -0.25
N SER A 108 -8.93 5.94 0.25
CA SER A 108 -8.64 7.36 0.00
C SER A 108 -8.42 7.66 -1.48
N VAL A 109 -7.78 6.75 -2.22
CA VAL A 109 -7.51 6.96 -3.65
C VAL A 109 -8.79 6.86 -4.46
N VAL A 110 -9.63 5.85 -4.18
CA VAL A 110 -10.94 5.70 -4.83
C VAL A 110 -11.82 6.93 -4.58
N HIS A 111 -11.85 7.44 -3.34
CA HIS A 111 -12.62 8.65 -3.02
C HIS A 111 -12.12 9.85 -3.83
N ALA A 112 -10.81 10.09 -3.87
CA ALA A 112 -10.22 11.16 -4.68
C ALA A 112 -10.47 11.00 -6.19
N MET A 113 -10.58 9.77 -6.71
CA MET A 113 -10.94 9.52 -8.10
C MET A 113 -12.42 9.82 -8.37
N ILE A 114 -13.31 9.49 -7.44
CA ILE A 114 -14.73 9.83 -7.53
C ILE A 114 -14.92 11.35 -7.53
N GLU A 115 -14.23 12.07 -6.65
CA GLU A 115 -14.23 13.55 -6.61
C GLU A 115 -13.74 14.17 -7.93
N LYS A 116 -12.85 13.49 -8.65
CA LYS A 116 -12.39 13.88 -10.00
C LYS A 116 -13.36 13.51 -11.12
N GLY A 117 -14.53 12.93 -10.81
CA GLY A 117 -15.56 12.59 -11.79
C GLY A 117 -15.33 11.25 -12.51
N VAL A 118 -14.51 10.35 -11.96
CA VAL A 118 -14.34 9.00 -12.50
C VAL A 118 -15.62 8.19 -12.27
N GLU A 119 -16.29 7.81 -13.36
CA GLU A 119 -17.51 6.98 -13.34
C GLU A 119 -17.24 5.49 -13.62
N ARG A 120 -16.14 5.20 -14.32
CA ARG A 120 -15.70 3.85 -14.64
C ARG A 120 -14.30 3.63 -14.10
N LEU A 121 -14.14 2.70 -13.17
CA LEU A 121 -12.86 2.36 -12.56
C LEU A 121 -12.35 1.02 -13.09
N ILE A 122 -11.11 1.01 -13.58
CA ILE A 122 -10.35 -0.19 -13.91
C ILE A 122 -9.33 -0.42 -12.80
N VAL A 123 -9.46 -1.55 -12.10
CA VAL A 123 -8.50 -1.95 -11.08
C VAL A 123 -7.44 -2.83 -11.75
N LEU A 124 -6.18 -2.42 -11.67
CA LEU A 124 -5.03 -3.10 -12.25
C LEU A 124 -4.13 -3.63 -11.12
N PRO A 125 -4.24 -4.92 -10.74
CA PRO A 125 -3.33 -5.53 -9.78
C PRO A 125 -1.91 -5.55 -10.34
N MET A 126 -0.93 -5.14 -9.53
CA MET A 126 0.50 -5.23 -9.88
C MET A 126 1.09 -6.61 -9.57
N TYR A 127 0.24 -7.64 -9.54
CA TYR A 127 0.60 -9.05 -9.34
C TYR A 127 0.22 -9.81 -10.63
N PRO A 128 1.19 -10.17 -11.48
CA PRO A 128 0.90 -10.81 -12.76
C PRO A 128 0.31 -12.23 -12.68
N GLN A 129 0.40 -12.88 -11.52
CA GLN A 129 -0.07 -14.24 -11.26
C GLN A 129 -1.51 -14.23 -10.74
#